data_AF-A0AAW8Q8D9-F1
#
_entry.id   AF-A0AAW8Q8D9-F1
#
_cell.length_a   1.000
_cell.length_b   1.000
_cell.length_c   1.000
_cell.angle_alpha   90.00
_cell.angle_beta   90.00
_cell.angle_gamma   90.00
#
_symmetry.space_group_name_H-M   'P 1'
#
loop_
_entity.id
_entity.type
_entity.pdbx_description
1 polymer ?
#
loop_
_entity_poly.entity_id
_entity_poly.type
_entity_poly.pdbx_seq_one_letter_code
_entity_poly.pdbx_strand_id
1 'polypeptide(L)' 'MNVKSIRDKLNTSIGELTEIKNLIVSTRKYAEESIRVNEMSALLLAFSSLSDEEIERQVFEIDRIHEAVNNYAEFMKSCF' A
#
# COMPACT_ATOMS: atom_id res chain seq x y z
N MET A 1 -10.95 -14.57 -7.78
CA MET A 1 -11.05 -13.61 -6.67
C MET A 1 -12.17 -12.62 -7.01
N ASN A 2 -13.07 -12.26 -6.10
CA ASN A 2 -14.13 -11.29 -6.41
C ASN A 2 -13.64 -9.85 -6.15
N VAL A 3 -14.24 -8.86 -6.81
CA VAL A 3 -13.82 -7.43 -6.69
C VAL A 3 -13.83 -6.95 -5.25
N LYS A 4 -14.80 -7.38 -4.44
CA LYS A 4 -14.87 -7.07 -3.02
C LYS A 4 -13.58 -7.45 -2.29
N SER A 5 -13.09 -8.67 -2.49
CA SER A 5 -11.83 -9.14 -1.90
C SER A 5 -10.62 -8.34 -2.37
N ILE A 6 -10.61 -7.85 -3.60
CA ILE A 6 -9.51 -7.00 -4.12
C ILE A 6 -9.54 -5.63 -3.45
N ARG A 7 -10.73 -5.04 -3.30
CA ARG A 7 -10.90 -3.78 -2.56
C ARG A 7 -10.49 -3.93 -1.09
N ASP A 8 -10.81 -5.05 -0.45
CA ASP A 8 -10.39 -5.33 0.92
C ASP A 8 -8.85 -5.41 1.04
N LYS A 9 -8.16 -6.01 0.07
CA LYS A 9 -6.69 -6.01 0.00
C LYS A 9 -6.13 -4.60 -0.17
N LEU A 10 -6.67 -3.80 -1.09
CA LEU A 10 -6.25 -2.40 -1.30
C LEU A 10 -6.39 -1.59 -0.01
N ASN A 11 -7.54 -1.69 0.66
CA ASN A 11 -7.79 -0.98 1.91
C ASN A 11 -6.83 -1.41 3.01
N THR A 12 -6.53 -2.71 3.12
CA THR A 12 -5.53 -3.23 4.06
C THR A 12 -4.15 -2.61 3.81
N SER A 13 -3.67 -2.64 2.57
CA SER A 13 -2.36 -2.08 2.21
C SER A 13 -2.29 -0.56 2.44
N ILE A 14 -3.37 0.18 2.16
CA ILE A 14 -3.43 1.62 2.45
C ILE A 14 -3.34 1.86 3.96
N GLY A 15 -4.01 1.05 4.77
CA GLY A 15 -3.93 1.07 6.23
C GLY A 15 -2.49 0.87 6.73
N GLU A 16 -1.82 -0.18 6.26
CA GLU A 16 -0.44 -0.49 6.64
C GLU A 16 0.55 0.63 6.28
N LEU A 17 0.45 1.18 5.06
CA LEU A 17 1.30 2.31 4.66
C LEU A 17 1.05 3.55 5.51
N THR A 18 -0.20 3.79 5.93
CA THR A 18 -0.54 4.90 6.83
C THR A 18 0.11 4.71 8.20
N GLU A 19 0.11 3.49 8.74
CA GLU A 19 0.79 3.17 10.01
C GLU A 19 2.30 3.39 9.90
N ILE A 20 2.94 2.90 8.84
CA ILE A 20 4.38 3.08 8.59
C ILE A 20 4.72 4.56 8.46
N LYS A 21 3.91 5.33 7.73
CA LYS A 21 4.10 6.79 7.58
C LYS A 21 4.12 7.47 8.94
N ASN A 22 3.20 7.11 9.83
CA ASN A 22 3.12 7.67 11.17
C ASN A 22 4.37 7.31 12.00
N LEU A 23 4.87 6.07 11.89
CA LEU A 23 6.13 5.66 12.53
C LEU A 23 7.31 6.50 12.01
N ILE A 24 7.48 6.62 10.70
CA ILE A 24 8.55 7.43 10.09
C ILE A 24 8.50 8.88 10.60
N VAL A 25 7.33 9.53 10.52
CA VAL A 25 7.15 10.92 10.98
C VAL A 25 7.49 11.06 12.46
N SER A 26 7.14 10.07 13.30
CA SER A 26 7.44 10.09 14.74
C SER A 26 8.94 10.07 15.05
N THR A 27 9.76 9.42 14.21
CA THR A 27 11.19 9.28 14.45
C THR A 27 12.05 10.44 13.95
N ARG A 28 11.49 11.30 13.08
CA ARG A 28 12.21 12.40 12.39
C ARG A 28 13.47 11.93 11.65
N LYS A 29 13.53 10.64 11.30
CA LYS A 29 14.56 9.97 10.49
C LYS A 29 13.87 9.31 9.29
N TYR A 30 14.61 8.72 8.35
CA TYR A 30 14.06 7.98 7.21
C TYR A 30 13.34 8.83 6.14
N ALA A 31 14.06 9.82 5.60
CA ALA A 31 13.52 10.73 4.58
C ALA A 31 13.20 10.01 3.24
N GLU A 32 14.01 9.03 2.85
CA GLU A 32 13.80 8.25 1.62
C GLU A 32 12.58 7.33 1.74
N GLU A 33 12.38 6.74 2.91
CA GLU A 33 11.23 5.89 3.23
C GLU A 33 9.94 6.70 3.25
N SER A 34 9.98 7.95 3.72
CA SER A 34 8.83 8.85 3.65
C SER A 34 8.38 9.09 2.21
N ILE A 35 9.33 9.29 1.28
CA ILE A 35 9.04 9.44 -0.15
C ILE A 35 8.43 8.15 -0.69
N ARG A 36 9.07 7.00 -0.43
CA ARG A 36 8.61 5.69 -0.90
C ARG A 36 7.19 5.35 -0.42
N VAL A 37 6.89 5.59 0.86
CA VAL A 37 5.55 5.38 1.43
C VAL A 37 4.51 6.27 0.74
N ASN A 38 4.84 7.52 0.44
CA ASN A 38 3.93 8.42 -0.27
C ASN A 38 3.67 7.94 -1.70
N GLU A 39 4.69 7.50 -2.43
CA GLU A 39 4.55 6.97 -3.79
C GLU A 39 3.68 5.71 -3.83
N MET A 40 3.93 4.75 -2.94
CA MET A 40 3.12 3.53 -2.83
C MET A 40 1.66 3.85 -2.44
N SER A 41 1.46 4.80 -1.51
CA SER A 41 0.12 5.22 -1.09
C SER A 41 -0.66 5.88 -2.24
N ALA A 42 -0.01 6.75 -3.01
CA ALA A 42 -0.63 7.39 -4.17
C ALA A 42 -1.07 6.37 -5.22
N LEU A 43 -0.25 5.35 -5.48
CA LEU A 43 -0.56 4.28 -6.42
C LEU A 43 -1.75 3.42 -5.96
N LEU A 44 -1.79 3.03 -4.68
CA LEU A 44 -2.92 2.28 -4.12
C LEU A 44 -4.23 3.09 -4.15
N LEU A 45 -4.15 4.40 -3.86
CA LEU A 45 -5.30 5.29 -3.94
C LEU A 45 -5.82 5.41 -5.38
N ALA A 46 -4.93 5.45 -6.37
CA ALA A 46 -5.32 5.41 -7.78
C ALA A 46 -6.10 4.12 -8.11
N PHE A 47 -5.62 2.95 -7.69
CA PHE A 47 -6.39 1.71 -7.87
C PHE A 47 -7.72 1.70 -7.12
N SER A 48 -7.77 2.28 -5.91
CA SER A 48 -9.02 2.33 -5.13
C SER A 48 -10.12 3.15 -5.82
N SER A 49 -9.72 4.13 -6.64
CA SER A 49 -10.62 5.00 -7.41
C SER A 49 -11.16 4.37 -8.69
N LEU A 50 -10.61 3.22 -9.12
CA LEU A 50 -11.06 2.50 -10.30
C LEU A 50 -12.46 1.92 -10.09
N SER A 51 -13.20 1.78 -11.19
CA SER A 51 -14.44 1.01 -11.24
C SER A 51 -14.18 -0.48 -11.01
N ASP A 52 -15.24 -1.22 -10.68
CA ASP A 52 -15.13 -2.67 -10.41
C ASP A 52 -14.60 -3.44 -11.64
N GLU A 53 -15.04 -3.07 -12.84
CA GLU A 53 -14.58 -3.67 -14.11
C GLU A 53 -13.08 -3.41 -14.39
N GLU A 54 -12.60 -2.21 -14.04
CA GLU A 54 -11.18 -1.84 -14.16
C GLU A 54 -10.32 -2.58 -13.14
N ILE A 55 -10.82 -2.75 -11.91
CA ILE A 55 -10.15 -3.55 -10.88
C ILE A 55 -10.01 -5.01 -11.32
N GLU A 56 -11.03 -5.60 -11.95
CA GLU A 56 -10.93 -6.96 -12.49
C GLU A 56 -9.85 -7.09 -13.56
N ARG A 57 -9.71 -6.08 -14.43
CA ARG A 57 -8.68 -6.06 -15.48
C ARG A 57 -7.27 -5.88 -14.93
N GLN A 58 -7.12 -5.20 -13.79
CA GLN A 58 -5.83 -4.88 -13.17
C GLN A 58 -5.50 -5.74 -11.94
N VAL A 59 -6.24 -6.84 -11.72
CA VAL A 59 -6.08 -7.69 -10.52
C VAL A 59 -4.65 -8.14 -10.27
N PHE A 60 -3.91 -8.49 -11.33
CA PHE A 60 -2.51 -8.93 -11.21
C PHE A 60 -1.58 -7.80 -10.75
N GLU A 61 -1.80 -6.57 -11.20
CA GLU A 61 -1.01 -5.41 -10.78
C GLU A 61 -1.30 -5.05 -9.33
N ILE A 62 -2.58 -5.11 -8.94
CA ILE A 62 -3.02 -4.88 -7.56
C ILE A 62 -2.41 -5.92 -6.62
N ASP A 63 -2.45 -7.21 -6.98
CA ASP A 63 -1.86 -8.28 -6.16
C ASP A 63 -0.34 -8.11 -6.02
N ARG A 64 0.37 -7.76 -7.09
CA ARG A 64 1.82 -7.53 -7.05
C ARG A 64 2.17 -6.36 -6.11
N ILE A 65 1.37 -5.31 -6.13
CA ILE A 65 1.62 -4.13 -5.29
C ILE A 65 1.24 -4.41 -3.84
N HIS A 66 0.17 -5.16 -3.59
CA HIS A 66 -0.18 -5.65 -2.26
C HIS A 66 0.97 -6.46 -1.64
N GLU A 67 1.55 -7.40 -2.39
CA GLU A 67 2.71 -8.18 -1.92
C GLU A 67 3.94 -7.28 -1.65
N ALA A 68 4.22 -6.31 -2.53
CA ALA A 68 5.30 -5.36 -2.32
C ALA A 68 5.10 -4.50 -1.05
N VAL A 69 3.87 -4.09 -0.76
CA VAL A 69 3.51 -3.35 0.45
C VAL A 69 3.70 -4.22 1.69
N ASN A 70 3.22 -5.46 1.67
CA ASN A 70 3.39 -6.39 2.81
C ASN A 70 4.87 -6.61 3.12
N ASN A 71 5.68 -6.91 2.10
CA ASN A 71 7.13 -7.10 2.26
C ASN A 71 7.81 -5.83 2.81
N TYR A 72 7.41 -4.66 2.31
CA TYR A 72 7.93 -3.40 2.79
C TYR A 72 7.49 -3.10 4.23
N ALA A 73 6.24 -3.42 4.59
CA ALA A 73 5.72 -3.28 5.94
C ALA A 73 6.47 -4.15 6.94
N GLU A 74 6.74 -5.41 6.59
CA GLU A 74 7.59 -6.30 7.39
C GLU A 74 9.00 -5.75 7.57
N PHE A 75 9.62 -5.26 6.49
CA PHE A 75 10.93 -4.62 6.56
C PHE A 75 10.92 -3.41 7.51
N MET A 76 9.96 -2.49 7.36
CA MET A 76 9.89 -1.30 8.21
C MET A 76 9.63 -1.64 9.68
N LYS A 77 8.80 -2.66 9.97
CA LYS A 77 8.59 -3.16 11.34
C LYS A 77 9.87 -3.74 11.96
N SER A 78 10.80 -4.26 11.17
CA SER A 78 12.11 -4.71 11.66
C SER A 78 13.11 -3.58 11.91
N CYS A 79 12.85 -2.39 11.36
CA CYS A 79 13.72 -1.21 11.48
C CYS A 79 13.39 -0.32 12.68
N PHE A 80 12.14 -0.36 13.18
CA PHE A 80 11.65 0.40 14.33
C PHE A 80 11.58 -0.46 15.58
#